data_AF-A0A4Q7ZJD1-F1
#
_entry.id   AF-A0A4Q7ZJD1-F1
#
_cell.length_a   1.000
_cell.length_b   1.000
_cell.length_c   1.000
_cell.angle_alpha   90.00
_cell.angle_beta   90.00
_cell.angle_gamma   90.00
#
_symmetry.space_group_name_H-M   'P 1'
#
loop_
_entity.id
_entity.type
_entity.pdbx_description
1 polymer ?
#
loop_
_entity_poly.entity_id
_entity_poly.type
_entity_poly.pdbx_seq_one_letter_code
_entity_poly.pdbx_strand_id
1 'polypeptide(L)' 'MPPRPRPLLAVRLIGPADIVTIHKAQLVAQLTAAYGHRATCRTSTHPASHAGETRVYLTLTPKEEAH' A
#
# COMPACT_ATOMS: atom_id res chain seq x y z
N MET A 1 -18.84 -12.05 -10.28
CA MET A 1 -18.11 -10.98 -9.55
C MET A 1 -17.64 -9.97 -10.56
N PRO A 2 -17.88 -8.67 -10.37
CA PRO A 2 -17.25 -7.66 -11.21
C PRO A 2 -15.71 -7.82 -11.13
N PRO A 3 -14.98 -7.63 -12.24
CA PRO A 3 -13.53 -7.73 -12.23
C PRO A 3 -12.97 -6.68 -11.25
N ARG A 4 -12.13 -7.11 -10.30
CA ARG A 4 -11.49 -6.17 -9.37
C ARG A 4 -10.71 -5.14 -10.20
N PRO A 5 -10.88 -3.83 -9.95
CA PRO A 5 -10.17 -2.82 -10.70
C PRO A 5 -8.66 -3.06 -10.59
N ARG A 6 -7.97 -3.00 -11.73
CA ARG A 6 -6.52 -3.17 -11.79
C ARG A 6 -5.87 -2.09 -10.90
N PRO A 7 -4.96 -2.46 -9.98
CA PRO A 7 -4.24 -1.46 -9.19
C PRO A 7 -3.46 -0.50 -10.10
N LEU A 8 -3.49 0.79 -9.77
CA LEU A 8 -2.63 1.79 -10.40
C LEU A 8 -1.16 1.56 -10.01
N LEU A 9 -0.96 1.18 -8.74
CA LEU A 9 0.35 0.93 -8.16
C LEU A 9 0.25 -0.17 -7.11
N ALA A 10 1.26 -1.02 -7.06
CA ALA A 10 1.45 -1.99 -5.99
C ALA A 10 2.92 -1.94 -5.53
N VAL A 11 3.14 -1.76 -4.22
CA VAL A 11 4.46 -1.69 -3.60
C VAL A 11 4.58 -2.80 -2.57
N ARG A 12 5.74 -3.46 -2.54
CA ARG A 12 6.11 -4.43 -1.51
C ARG A 12 7.36 -3.94 -0.79
N LEU A 13 7.24 -3.72 0.52
CA LEU A 13 8.38 -3.42 1.40
C LEU A 13 8.68 -4.65 2.24
N ILE A 14 9.94 -5.03 2.38
CA ILE A 14 10.41 -6.11 3.25
C ILE A 14 11.70 -5.67 3.91
N GLY A 15 11.84 -5.88 5.21
CA GLY A 15 13.04 -5.54 5.97
C GLY A 15 12.75 -5.35 7.46
N PRO A 16 13.68 -4.73 8.21
CA PRO A 16 13.51 -4.45 9.64
C PRO A 16 12.20 -3.70 9.93
N ALA A 17 11.49 -4.13 10.97
CA ALA A 17 10.13 -3.67 11.25
C ALA A 17 10.03 -2.15 11.48
N ASP A 18 11.01 -1.56 12.14
CA ASP A 18 11.13 -0.12 12.37
C ASP A 18 11.30 0.66 11.05
N ILE A 19 12.24 0.23 10.20
CA ILE A 19 12.52 0.86 8.90
C ILE A 19 11.31 0.75 7.97
N VAL A 20 10.69 -0.43 7.87
CA VAL A 20 9.53 -0.65 7.02
C VAL A 20 8.32 0.14 7.50
N THR A 21 8.15 0.31 8.82
CA THR A 21 7.05 1.12 9.38
C THR A 21 7.19 2.59 9.00
N ILE A 22 8.41 3.15 9.09
CA ILE A 22 8.70 4.53 8.68
C ILE A 22 8.41 4.73 7.19
N HIS A 23 8.95 3.86 6.34
CA HIS A 23 8.76 3.96 4.88
C HIS A 23 7.29 3.77 4.48
N LYS A 24 6.57 2.84 5.13
CA LYS A 24 5.13 2.66 4.94
C LYS A 24 4.39 3.98 5.21
N ALA A 25 4.66 4.64 6.33
CA ALA A 25 3.97 5.88 6.70
C ALA A 25 4.23 7.00 5.68
N GLN A 26 5.50 7.16 5.25
CA GLN A 26 5.89 8.14 4.25
C GLN A 26 5.19 7.89 2.90
N LEU A 27 5.17 6.64 2.43
CA LEU A 27 4.51 6.29 1.17
C LEU A 27 3.00 6.48 1.23
N VAL A 28 2.34 6.09 2.33
CA VAL A 28 0.90 6.32 2.50
C VAL A 28 0.59 7.82 2.45
N ALA A 29 1.37 8.65 3.13
CA ALA A 29 1.18 10.10 3.12
C ALA A 29 1.35 10.68 1.70
N GLN A 30 2.43 10.31 1.00
CA GLN A 30 2.70 10.77 -0.37
C GLN A 30 1.60 10.34 -1.35
N LEU A 31 1.19 9.08 -1.30
CA LEU A 31 0.16 8.54 -2.19
C LEU A 31 -1.23 9.12 -1.89
N THR A 32 -1.54 9.37 -0.62
CA THR A 32 -2.80 10.01 -0.22
C THR A 32 -2.85 11.46 -0.69
N ALA A 33 -1.73 12.21 -0.55
CA ALA A 33 -1.64 13.58 -1.03
C ALA A 33 -1.79 13.66 -2.57
N ALA A 34 -1.17 12.72 -3.30
CA ALA A 34 -1.21 12.73 -4.77
C ALA A 34 -2.52 12.18 -5.37
N TYR A 35 -3.14 11.17 -4.74
CA TYR A 35 -4.24 10.40 -5.34
C TYR A 35 -5.48 10.24 -4.45
N GLY A 36 -5.53 10.81 -3.24
CA GLY A 36 -6.57 10.52 -2.25
C GLY A 36 -8.02 10.78 -2.72
N HIS A 37 -8.23 11.70 -3.66
CA HIS A 37 -9.53 11.94 -4.30
C HIS A 37 -9.89 10.87 -5.34
N ARG A 38 -8.91 10.38 -6.11
CA ARG A 38 -9.09 9.47 -7.26
C ARG A 38 -8.89 7.99 -6.96
N ALA A 39 -8.23 7.65 -5.86
CA ALA A 39 -7.85 6.28 -5.56
C ALA A 39 -7.96 5.96 -4.07
N THR A 40 -8.07 4.66 -3.79
CA THR A 40 -8.01 4.10 -2.44
C THR A 40 -6.67 3.44 -2.25
N CYS A 41 -5.95 3.85 -1.20
CA CYS A 41 -4.72 3.23 -0.75
C CYS A 41 -5.04 2.18 0.32
N ARG A 42 -4.71 0.91 0.07
CA ARG A 42 -4.82 -0.19 1.03
C ARG A 42 -3.45 -0.66 1.46
N THR A 43 -3.29 -0.95 2.74
CA THR A 43 -2.04 -1.50 3.28
C THR A 43 -2.32 -2.80 4.01
N SER A 44 -1.48 -3.80 3.84
CA SER A 44 -1.47 -5.03 4.63
C SER A 44 -0.07 -5.27 5.18
N THR A 45 0.03 -5.65 6.45
CA THR A 45 1.31 -5.86 7.14
C THR A 45 1.34 -7.29 7.65
N HIS A 46 2.44 -8.00 7.40
CA HIS A 46 2.63 -9.38 7.82
C HIS A 46 4.05 -9.58 8.35
N PRO A 47 4.28 -10.56 9.22
CA PRO A 47 5.65 -11.02 9.53
C PRO A 47 6.39 -11.44 8.25
N ALA A 48 7.70 -11.19 8.20
CA ALA A 48 8.58 -11.75 7.19
C ALA A 48 9.26 -13.03 7.71
N SER A 49 10.06 -13.67 6.86
CA SER A 49 10.70 -14.95 7.18
C SER A 49 11.81 -14.82 8.23
N HIS A 50 12.49 -13.67 8.31
CA HIS A 50 13.54 -13.42 9.28
C HIS A 50 12.98 -12.76 10.55
N ALA A 51 13.54 -13.14 11.70
CA ALA A 51 13.14 -12.58 12.99
C ALA A 51 13.39 -11.06 13.02
N GLY A 52 12.39 -10.30 13.49
CA GLY A 52 12.46 -8.84 13.53
C GLY A 52 12.13 -8.13 12.20
N GLU A 53 11.92 -8.88 11.12
CA GLU A 53 11.51 -8.31 9.83
C GLU A 53 10.01 -8.36 9.62
N THR A 54 9.50 -7.38 8.85
CA THR A 54 8.11 -7.34 8.42
C THR A 54 8.03 -7.14 6.91
N ARG A 55 6.92 -7.60 6.33
CA ARG A 55 6.56 -7.31 4.94
C ARG A 55 5.27 -6.51 4.90
N VAL A 56 5.28 -5.43 4.13
CA VAL A 56 4.12 -4.57 3.89
C VAL A 56 3.78 -4.60 2.41
N TYR A 57 2.50 -4.83 2.14
CA TYR A 57 1.91 -4.65 0.83
C TYR A 57 1.11 -3.36 0.83
N LEU A 58 1.31 -2.53 -0.18
CA LEU A 58 0.65 -1.24 -0.35
C LEU A 58 0.06 -1.22 -1.75
N THR A 59 -1.26 -1.12 -1.87
CA THR A 59 -1.95 -1.15 -3.16
C THR A 59 -2.80 0.10 -3.33
N LEU A 60 -2.63 0.77 -4.46
CA LEU A 60 -3.43 1.91 -4.87
C LEU A 60 -4.39 1.45 -5.96
N THR A 61 -5.68 1.51 -5.69
CA THR A 61 -6.74 1.10 -6.64
C THR A 61 -7.57 2.33 -6.98
N PRO A 62 -7.90 2.59 -8.26
CA PRO A 62 -8.75 3.72 -8.60
C PRO A 62 -10.10 3.55 -7.91
N LYS A 63 -10.69 4.65 -7.44
CA LYS A 63 -12.12 4.66 -7.09
C LYS A 63 -12.87 4.51 -8.41
N GLU A 64 -13.93 3.72 -8.43
CA GLU A 64 -14.87 3.80 -9.56
C GLU A 64 -15.35 5.24 -9.61
N GLU A 65 -14.99 5.97 -10.67
CA GLU A 65 -15.72 7.18 -11.02
C GLU A 65 -17.14 6.69 -11.33
N ALA A 66 -18.11 7.10 -10.52
CA ALA A 66 -19.51 6.97 -10.87
C ALA A 66 -19.70 7.78 -12.15
N HIS A 67 -19.62 7.09 -13.28
CA HIS A 67 -19.83 7.65 -14.60
C HIS A 67 -21.33 7.79 -14.86
#